data_AF-A0A6L4B183-F1
#
_entry.id   AF-A0A6L4B183-F1
#
_cell.length_a   1.000
_cell.length_b   1.000
_cell.length_c   1.000
_cell.angle_alpha   90.00
_cell.angle_beta   90.00
_cell.angle_gamma   90.00
#
_symmetry.space_group_name_H-M   'P 1'
#
loop_
_entity.id
_entity.type
_entity.pdbx_description
1 polymer ?
#
loop_
_entity_poly.entity_id
_entity_poly.type
_entity_poly.pdbx_seq_one_letter_code
_entity_poly.pdbx_strand_id
1 'polypeptide(L)'
;MTFMNSPANEGSGDEDKAQAKHLPTSSLLDFLTPPAGYVVDRALCSAYSGQCAVLVAMLAAMVRQGTADGKGSSSLALARALQRLENRVHFLLQHGRLVGPRSASPILNMLDRFVVPVKYDERSASWHPKVCVMRCVNRSTPNARAVWRLWIGSRNFTRDESWDMAFALAGEAGGKGEEILDVHNLTRGLAIEADVESNWQEALQELPQVRWQVPPGLRIEKVALFKQGESDRDLQPAPKDARSILAVSPFLDGWAVRQLLKDQPATSVARSTRPRLISTPMCLSEVARHHRAALSRYDLRELPESGQDDQQDDDNAEAHSPDADADATEGRGLHAKFIWIETPKRGELRLGSTNLTERGWKRNAEVLAIATVTLQGSGFSEGLRSGLKAFDDLCLEHELPEQEQPIDPEQHLHDEFDNVRKALVASFIASQKLQNGIAIVALQSSLTLPAHARLRVGRIGDTLNPWEAGATEMALPIAPVHENGDLIRMELTIGELRSEWLQHAPFDPSLSRADRDVPLLHAYLGIDGVISLLNDSLTAGGNGGGERREWNKQHPLGITSETIALLGIEAVLGSWVRDAESLRETQRIIEIARRCNPTTEKEEKTYQHLKAFLQSWDAVEQELIK
;
A
#
# COMPACT_ATOMS: atom_id res chain seq x y z
N MET A 1 -16.30 18.25 -45.04
CA MET A 1 -17.20 17.55 -45.99
C MET A 1 -16.63 16.17 -46.21
N THR A 2 -17.28 15.15 -45.64
CA THR A 2 -17.87 13.97 -46.33
C THR A 2 -18.00 12.85 -45.30
N PHE A 3 -19.24 12.60 -44.89
CA PHE A 3 -19.72 11.45 -44.12
C PHE A 3 -19.80 10.20 -45.00
N MET A 4 -19.73 9.00 -44.39
CA MET A 4 -20.53 7.79 -44.71
C MET A 4 -20.16 6.70 -43.68
N ASN A 5 -20.99 6.44 -42.65
CA ASN A 5 -22.15 5.54 -42.57
C ASN A 5 -21.84 4.07 -42.23
N SER A 6 -22.36 3.61 -41.09
CA SER A 6 -22.85 2.24 -40.86
C SER A 6 -23.95 2.28 -39.78
N PRO A 7 -24.91 1.34 -39.81
CA PRO A 7 -26.32 1.69 -39.82
C PRO A 7 -27.03 1.64 -38.46
N ALA A 8 -28.15 2.37 -38.44
CA ALA A 8 -29.14 2.41 -37.39
C ALA A 8 -29.77 1.02 -37.15
N ASN A 9 -30.02 0.73 -35.87
CA ASN A 9 -31.05 -0.20 -35.45
C ASN A 9 -31.98 0.59 -34.51
N GLU A 10 -33.12 1.03 -35.03
CA GLU A 10 -34.18 1.66 -34.25
C GLU A 10 -35.14 0.59 -33.74
N GLY A 11 -35.45 0.68 -32.44
CA GLY A 11 -36.79 0.38 -31.93
C GLY A 11 -36.97 -0.90 -31.14
N SER A 12 -36.81 -0.83 -29.81
CA SER A 12 -37.82 -1.35 -28.88
C SER A 12 -37.54 -0.88 -27.45
N GLY A 13 -38.49 -0.14 -26.87
CA GLY A 13 -38.70 -0.08 -25.41
C GLY A 13 -38.14 1.14 -24.71
N ASP A 14 -38.92 2.22 -24.70
CA ASP A 14 -38.96 3.18 -23.60
C ASP A 14 -39.19 2.42 -22.29
N GLU A 15 -38.13 2.14 -21.53
CA GLU A 15 -38.12 1.89 -20.08
C GLU A 15 -36.66 1.81 -19.60
N ASP A 16 -35.85 2.83 -19.91
CA ASP A 16 -34.54 3.01 -19.29
C ASP A 16 -34.77 3.41 -17.82
N LYS A 17 -34.84 2.39 -16.95
CA LYS A 17 -34.61 2.58 -15.51
C LYS A 17 -33.26 3.28 -15.38
N ALA A 18 -33.28 4.54 -14.97
CA ALA A 18 -32.10 5.31 -14.60
C ALA A 18 -31.39 4.61 -13.42
N GLN A 19 -30.59 3.59 -13.72
CA GLN A 19 -29.68 2.97 -12.77
C GLN A 19 -28.65 4.04 -12.41
N ALA A 20 -28.59 4.38 -11.11
CA ALA A 20 -27.61 5.31 -10.59
C ALA A 20 -26.21 4.82 -10.98
N LYS A 21 -25.46 5.65 -11.72
CA LYS A 21 -24.08 5.31 -12.08
C LYS A 21 -23.22 5.37 -10.81
N HIS A 22 -22.52 4.28 -10.51
CA HIS A 22 -21.54 4.24 -9.42
C HIS A 22 -20.45 5.31 -9.64
N LEU A 23 -19.76 5.68 -8.54
CA LEU A 23 -18.56 6.52 -8.65
C LEU A 23 -17.53 5.84 -9.57
N PRO A 24 -16.69 6.63 -10.28
CA PRO A 24 -15.62 6.06 -11.09
C PRO A 24 -14.75 5.13 -10.25
N THR A 25 -14.57 3.90 -10.70
CA THR A 25 -13.65 2.94 -10.09
C THR A 25 -12.26 3.14 -10.68
N SER A 26 -11.23 3.14 -9.82
CA SER A 26 -9.84 3.21 -10.23
C SER A 26 -9.02 2.33 -9.30
N SER A 27 -8.11 1.52 -9.86
CA SER A 27 -7.14 0.79 -9.06
C SER A 27 -6.10 1.75 -8.47
N LEU A 28 -5.66 1.48 -7.24
CA LEU A 28 -4.49 2.14 -6.65
C LEU A 28 -3.24 1.88 -7.49
N LEU A 29 -3.09 0.68 -8.07
CA LEU A 29 -1.94 0.34 -8.90
C LEU A 29 -1.91 1.18 -10.19
N ASP A 30 -3.06 1.41 -10.81
CA ASP A 30 -3.16 2.30 -11.99
C ASP A 30 -2.77 3.73 -11.63
N PHE A 31 -3.21 4.21 -10.46
CA PHE A 31 -2.83 5.53 -9.95
C PHE A 31 -1.33 5.64 -9.67
N LEU A 32 -0.68 4.58 -9.20
CA LEU A 32 0.77 4.56 -8.94
C LEU A 32 1.61 4.34 -10.20
N THR A 33 0.99 3.92 -11.31
CA THR A 33 1.68 3.70 -12.58
C THR A 33 2.01 5.03 -13.26
N PRO A 34 3.29 5.45 -13.37
CA PRO A 34 3.65 6.77 -13.87
C PRO A 34 3.12 6.98 -15.31
N PRO A 35 2.86 8.23 -15.76
CA PRO A 35 2.41 8.49 -17.13
C PRO A 35 3.35 7.91 -18.19
N ALA A 36 2.85 7.69 -19.41
CA ALA A 36 3.68 7.21 -20.51
C ALA A 36 4.87 8.16 -20.76
N GLY A 37 6.09 7.62 -20.85
CA GLY A 37 7.32 8.39 -20.98
C GLY A 37 7.86 9.01 -19.68
N TYR A 38 7.17 8.84 -18.57
CA TYR A 38 7.61 9.29 -17.24
C TYR A 38 8.06 8.10 -16.39
N VAL A 39 8.94 8.40 -15.45
CA VAL A 39 9.43 7.47 -14.43
C VAL A 39 9.28 8.08 -13.04
N VAL A 40 9.16 7.24 -12.02
CA VAL A 40 9.07 7.70 -10.64
C VAL A 40 10.42 8.26 -10.19
N ASP A 41 10.43 9.52 -9.80
CA ASP A 41 11.59 10.18 -9.19
C ASP A 41 11.64 9.91 -7.69
N ARG A 42 10.48 10.01 -7.02
CA ARG A 42 10.33 9.74 -5.59
C ARG A 42 8.86 9.53 -5.21
N ALA A 43 8.61 8.72 -4.19
CA ALA A 43 7.30 8.51 -3.61
C ALA A 43 7.35 8.27 -2.10
N LEU A 44 6.36 8.82 -1.40
CA LEU A 44 6.05 8.53 0.00
C LEU A 44 4.65 7.94 0.05
N CYS A 45 4.55 6.68 0.47
CA CYS A 45 3.31 5.95 0.58
C CYS A 45 3.12 5.55 2.04
N SER A 46 1.99 5.85 2.63
CA SER A 46 1.68 5.55 4.02
C SER A 46 0.38 4.79 4.14
N ALA A 47 0.35 3.82 5.06
CA ALA A 47 -0.84 3.12 5.50
C ALA A 47 -0.66 2.64 6.95
N TYR A 48 -1.75 2.16 7.56
CA TYR A 48 -1.66 1.52 8.87
C TYR A 48 -1.01 0.14 8.78
N SER A 49 -1.48 -0.67 7.84
CA SER A 49 -0.98 -2.02 7.59
C SER A 49 -0.65 -2.23 6.12
N GLY A 50 0.16 -3.26 5.85
CA GLY A 50 0.51 -3.67 4.50
C GLY A 50 0.77 -5.17 4.39
N GLN A 51 0.69 -5.69 3.17
CA GLN A 51 1.10 -7.06 2.83
C GLN A 51 2.28 -7.00 1.84
N CYS A 52 3.29 -7.84 2.03
CA CYS A 52 4.47 -7.86 1.15
C CYS A 52 4.11 -8.00 -0.33
N ALA A 53 3.14 -8.87 -0.66
CA ALA A 53 2.68 -9.06 -2.03
C ALA A 53 2.08 -7.78 -2.65
N VAL A 54 1.38 -6.97 -1.85
CA VAL A 54 0.79 -5.70 -2.33
C VAL A 54 1.88 -4.65 -2.50
N LEU A 55 2.85 -4.56 -1.59
CA LEU A 55 4.00 -3.66 -1.77
C LEU A 55 4.80 -4.02 -3.02
N VAL A 56 5.01 -5.31 -3.30
CA VAL A 56 5.62 -5.80 -4.54
C VAL A 56 4.82 -5.33 -5.76
N ALA A 57 3.49 -5.49 -5.75
CA ALA A 57 2.63 -5.05 -6.85
C ALA A 57 2.68 -3.51 -7.04
N MET A 58 2.72 -2.73 -5.95
CA MET A 58 2.87 -1.28 -6.00
C MET A 58 4.22 -0.86 -6.61
N LEU A 59 5.32 -1.48 -6.19
CA LEU A 59 6.65 -1.25 -6.76
C LEU A 59 6.69 -1.60 -8.26
N ALA A 60 6.08 -2.72 -8.64
CA ALA A 60 6.00 -3.18 -10.01
C ALA A 60 5.17 -2.21 -10.89
N ALA A 61 4.04 -1.71 -10.37
CA ALA A 61 3.23 -0.68 -11.01
C ALA A 61 4.02 0.64 -11.23
N MET A 62 4.80 1.07 -10.23
CA MET A 62 5.63 2.27 -10.30
C MET A 62 6.72 2.20 -11.38
N VAL A 63 7.16 1.01 -11.80
CA VAL A 63 8.05 0.83 -12.98
C VAL A 63 7.30 0.46 -14.26
N ARG A 64 5.96 0.61 -14.28
CA ARG A 64 5.05 0.26 -15.39
C ARG A 64 5.09 -1.21 -15.80
N GLN A 65 5.30 -2.11 -14.84
CA GLN A 65 5.40 -3.55 -15.05
C GLN A 65 4.56 -4.27 -13.99
N GLY A 66 3.23 -4.24 -14.09
CA GLY A 66 2.34 -4.93 -13.15
C GLY A 66 0.99 -5.25 -13.79
N THR A 67 0.29 -6.25 -13.26
CA THR A 67 -1.13 -6.51 -13.54
C THR A 67 -1.97 -6.02 -12.35
N ALA A 68 -3.19 -5.53 -12.60
CA ALA A 68 -4.06 -4.90 -11.59
C ALA A 68 -4.38 -5.81 -10.39
N ASP A 69 -4.29 -7.13 -10.57
CA ASP A 69 -4.74 -8.12 -9.59
C ASP A 69 -3.61 -8.63 -8.66
N GLY A 70 -2.39 -8.09 -8.77
CA GLY A 70 -1.23 -8.54 -7.96
C GLY A 70 -0.77 -9.99 -8.22
N LYS A 71 -1.51 -10.77 -9.01
CA LYS A 71 -1.27 -12.18 -9.38
C LYS A 71 -0.18 -12.37 -10.45
N GLY A 72 0.58 -11.34 -10.83
CA GLY A 72 1.44 -11.46 -12.02
C GLY A 72 2.61 -10.47 -12.14
N SER A 73 3.18 -9.98 -11.03
CA SER A 73 4.49 -9.30 -11.15
C SER A 73 5.54 -10.36 -11.52
N SER A 74 6.27 -10.16 -12.62
CA SER A 74 7.35 -11.07 -12.99
C SER A 74 8.56 -10.87 -12.07
N SER A 75 9.37 -11.92 -11.90
CA SER A 75 10.64 -11.82 -11.17
C SER A 75 11.55 -10.70 -11.71
N LEU A 76 11.56 -10.53 -13.03
CA LEU A 76 12.27 -9.45 -13.71
C LEU A 76 11.70 -8.05 -13.35
N ALA A 77 10.36 -7.93 -13.29
CA ALA A 77 9.70 -6.68 -12.90
C ALA A 77 10.02 -6.30 -11.45
N LEU A 78 10.00 -7.28 -10.53
CA LEU A 78 10.37 -7.04 -9.14
C LEU A 78 11.85 -6.64 -9.02
N ALA A 79 12.77 -7.38 -9.63
CA ALA A 79 14.20 -7.04 -9.59
C ALA A 79 14.48 -5.64 -10.15
N ARG A 80 13.83 -5.27 -11.26
CA ARG A 80 13.91 -3.92 -11.82
C ARG A 80 13.37 -2.87 -10.86
N ALA A 81 12.22 -3.13 -10.23
CA ALA A 81 11.62 -2.21 -9.28
C ALA A 81 12.53 -2.00 -8.06
N LEU A 82 13.07 -3.09 -7.50
CA LEU A 82 14.01 -3.07 -6.38
C LEU A 82 15.26 -2.23 -6.68
N GLN A 83 15.76 -2.25 -7.93
CA GLN A 83 16.92 -1.45 -8.33
C GLN A 83 16.59 0.01 -8.65
N ARG A 84 15.48 0.27 -9.36
CA ARG A 84 15.15 1.61 -9.85
C ARG A 84 14.56 2.52 -8.77
N LEU A 85 13.75 1.95 -7.90
CA LEU A 85 12.97 2.69 -6.90
C LEU A 85 13.69 2.81 -5.55
N GLU A 86 14.86 2.18 -5.44
CA GLU A 86 15.69 2.22 -4.25
C GLU A 86 16.03 3.66 -3.83
N ASN A 87 15.90 3.97 -2.53
CA ASN A 87 16.01 5.33 -1.95
C ASN A 87 15.04 6.38 -2.54
N ARG A 88 14.12 5.98 -3.43
CA ARG A 88 13.13 6.88 -4.03
C ARG A 88 11.75 6.65 -3.45
N VAL A 89 11.41 5.39 -3.18
CA VAL A 89 10.09 4.98 -2.70
C VAL A 89 10.20 4.51 -1.26
N HIS A 90 9.35 5.05 -0.40
CA HIS A 90 9.29 4.66 1.01
C HIS A 90 7.84 4.37 1.42
N PHE A 91 7.62 3.20 2.02
CA PHE A 91 6.34 2.74 2.57
C PHE A 91 6.35 2.91 4.08
N LEU A 92 5.70 3.96 4.57
CA LEU A 92 5.49 4.22 5.99
C LEU A 92 4.34 3.35 6.51
N LEU A 93 4.67 2.32 7.27
CA LEU A 93 3.70 1.38 7.83
C LEU A 93 3.83 1.37 9.35
N GLN A 94 2.73 1.17 10.07
CA GLN A 94 2.84 1.00 11.51
C GLN A 94 3.70 -0.22 11.82
N HIS A 95 4.61 -0.06 12.76
CA HIS A 95 5.44 -1.15 13.26
C HIS A 95 4.58 -2.32 13.74
N GLY A 96 4.95 -3.54 13.35
CA GLY A 96 4.19 -4.76 13.65
C GLY A 96 2.88 -4.93 12.87
N ARG A 97 2.65 -4.16 11.80
CA ARG A 97 1.46 -4.25 10.92
C ARG A 97 1.79 -4.58 9.45
N LEU A 98 3.01 -5.07 9.18
CA LEU A 98 3.37 -5.64 7.88
C LEU A 98 3.17 -7.15 7.92
N VAL A 99 2.38 -7.69 7.01
CA VAL A 99 2.15 -9.13 6.89
C VAL A 99 3.20 -9.72 5.95
N GLY A 100 3.84 -10.79 6.41
CA GLY A 100 4.87 -11.53 5.68
C GLY A 100 4.30 -12.32 4.50
N PRO A 101 5.15 -12.75 3.56
CA PRO A 101 4.74 -13.58 2.44
C PRO A 101 4.41 -15.02 2.87
N ARG A 102 3.44 -15.65 2.20
CA ARG A 102 3.23 -17.11 2.26
C ARG A 102 4.43 -17.87 1.65
N SER A 103 5.08 -17.29 0.64
CA SER A 103 6.24 -17.88 -0.05
C SER A 103 7.56 -17.55 0.64
N ALA A 104 8.40 -18.56 0.81
CA ALA A 104 9.73 -18.48 1.41
C ALA A 104 10.81 -17.78 0.54
N SER A 105 10.45 -16.81 -0.31
CA SER A 105 11.41 -16.20 -1.24
C SER A 105 12.31 -15.18 -0.53
N PRO A 106 13.63 -15.42 -0.43
CA PRO A 106 14.54 -14.54 0.32
C PRO A 106 14.67 -13.14 -0.29
N ILE A 107 14.30 -12.95 -1.58
CA ILE A 107 14.33 -11.63 -2.24
C ILE A 107 13.51 -10.58 -1.51
N LEU A 108 12.48 -11.01 -0.77
CA LEU A 108 11.62 -10.12 -0.01
C LEU A 108 12.30 -9.48 1.19
N ASN A 109 13.46 -10.00 1.63
CA ASN A 109 14.29 -9.28 2.59
C ASN A 109 14.67 -7.89 2.06
N MET A 110 14.79 -7.68 0.75
CA MET A 110 15.04 -6.34 0.18
C MET A 110 13.89 -5.35 0.36
N LEU A 111 12.69 -5.79 0.74
CA LEU A 111 11.60 -4.86 1.08
C LEU A 111 11.96 -4.01 2.31
N ASP A 112 12.91 -4.44 3.13
CA ASP A 112 13.46 -3.64 4.22
C ASP A 112 14.08 -2.31 3.76
N ARG A 113 14.49 -2.19 2.49
CA ARG A 113 14.97 -0.94 1.89
C ARG A 113 13.86 0.07 1.59
N PHE A 114 12.62 -0.40 1.57
CA PHE A 114 11.46 0.40 1.18
C PHE A 114 10.53 0.64 2.37
N VAL A 115 10.44 -0.31 3.30
CA VAL A 115 9.54 -0.23 4.45
C VAL A 115 10.17 0.64 5.55
N VAL A 116 9.48 1.71 5.89
CA VAL A 116 9.77 2.56 7.05
C VAL A 116 8.81 2.17 8.18
N PRO A 117 9.29 1.52 9.25
CA PRO A 117 8.46 1.14 10.39
C PRO A 117 8.19 2.35 11.30
N VAL A 118 6.94 2.81 11.32
CA VAL A 118 6.50 3.92 12.17
C VAL A 118 6.08 3.41 13.55
N LYS A 119 6.80 3.82 14.59
CA LYS A 119 6.62 3.29 15.95
C LYS A 119 5.50 4.04 16.68
N TYR A 120 4.39 3.35 16.91
CA TYR A 120 3.26 3.79 17.72
C TYR A 120 2.87 2.69 18.72
N ASP A 121 2.59 3.06 19.96
CA ASP A 121 1.95 2.15 20.91
C ASP A 121 0.44 2.13 20.65
N GLU A 122 0.01 1.12 19.91
CA GLU A 122 -1.36 0.94 19.43
C GLU A 122 -2.41 0.89 20.56
N ARG A 123 -1.98 0.61 21.80
CA ARG A 123 -2.85 0.66 22.99
C ARG A 123 -3.31 2.09 23.29
N SER A 124 -2.54 3.09 22.86
CA SER A 124 -2.78 4.51 23.10
C SER A 124 -3.13 5.31 21.84
N ALA A 125 -2.42 5.06 20.73
CA ALA A 125 -2.57 5.74 19.46
C ALA A 125 -2.02 4.87 18.32
N SER A 126 -2.51 5.07 17.10
CA SER A 126 -2.06 4.36 15.91
C SER A 126 -1.51 5.30 14.84
N TRP A 127 -0.54 4.82 14.06
CA TRP A 127 -0.17 5.42 12.78
C TRP A 127 -1.15 4.95 11.71
N HIS A 128 -2.07 5.81 11.32
CA HIS A 128 -3.17 5.46 10.43
C HIS A 128 -3.28 6.26 9.10
N PRO A 129 -2.39 7.24 8.74
CA PRO A 129 -2.49 7.94 7.45
C PRO A 129 -2.42 7.01 6.25
N LYS A 130 -3.35 7.17 5.31
CA LYS A 130 -3.49 6.40 4.06
C LYS A 130 -3.35 7.34 2.88
N VAL A 131 -2.11 7.50 2.43
CA VAL A 131 -1.74 8.55 1.48
C VAL A 131 -0.59 8.09 0.61
N CYS A 132 -0.60 8.46 -0.67
CA CYS A 132 0.56 8.33 -1.56
C CYS A 132 0.84 9.69 -2.19
N VAL A 133 2.07 10.19 -2.02
CA VAL A 133 2.59 11.37 -2.73
C VAL A 133 3.70 10.90 -3.65
N MET A 134 3.58 11.16 -4.94
CA MET A 134 4.53 10.70 -5.95
C MET A 134 4.90 11.83 -6.91
N ARG A 135 6.18 11.93 -7.23
CA ARG A 135 6.72 12.81 -8.27
C ARG A 135 7.28 11.95 -9.41
N CYS A 136 6.88 12.27 -10.63
CA CYS A 136 7.34 11.61 -11.84
C CYS A 136 8.04 12.62 -12.75
N VAL A 137 9.14 12.19 -13.38
CA VAL A 137 9.90 13.01 -14.33
C VAL A 137 10.00 12.30 -15.68
N ASN A 138 10.05 13.08 -16.76
CA ASN A 138 10.30 12.57 -18.09
C ASN A 138 11.79 12.75 -18.40
N ARG A 139 12.45 11.66 -18.77
CA ARG A 139 13.91 11.65 -19.02
C ARG A 139 14.28 11.82 -20.48
N SER A 140 13.37 11.50 -21.39
CA SER A 140 13.61 11.56 -22.84
C SER A 140 13.36 12.94 -23.42
N THR A 141 12.57 13.78 -22.74
CA THR A 141 12.14 15.08 -23.25
C THR A 141 12.76 16.21 -22.42
N PRO A 142 13.71 16.98 -22.98
CA PRO A 142 14.26 18.15 -22.30
C PRO A 142 13.15 19.14 -21.91
N ASN A 143 13.24 19.71 -20.71
CA ASN A 143 12.29 20.68 -20.16
C ASN A 143 10.84 20.18 -19.96
N ALA A 144 10.60 18.87 -20.02
CA ALA A 144 9.32 18.32 -19.61
C ALA A 144 9.07 18.59 -18.11
N ARG A 145 7.85 19.02 -17.78
CA ARG A 145 7.47 19.34 -16.41
C ARG A 145 7.32 18.08 -15.58
N ALA A 146 7.69 18.13 -14.30
CA ALA A 146 7.41 17.03 -13.39
C ALA A 146 5.89 16.89 -13.16
N VAL A 147 5.42 15.65 -13.15
CA VAL A 147 4.04 15.30 -12.83
C VAL A 147 3.97 14.83 -11.39
N TRP A 148 3.15 15.50 -10.60
CA TRP A 148 2.83 15.14 -9.23
C TRP A 148 1.53 14.36 -9.16
N ARG A 149 1.48 13.42 -8.23
CA ARG A 149 0.29 12.61 -7.95
C ARG A 149 0.09 12.53 -6.44
N LEU A 150 -1.13 12.83 -6.00
CA LEU A 150 -1.58 12.73 -4.62
C LEU A 150 -2.79 11.79 -4.54
N TRP A 151 -2.67 10.74 -3.74
CA TRP A 151 -3.77 9.88 -3.36
C TRP A 151 -4.00 9.98 -1.85
N ILE A 152 -5.24 10.23 -1.43
CA ILE A 152 -5.65 10.20 -0.03
C ILE A 152 -6.88 9.31 0.04
N GLY A 153 -6.79 8.18 0.74
CA GLY A 153 -7.86 7.19 0.76
C GLY A 153 -8.14 6.62 2.13
N SER A 154 -8.99 5.60 2.16
CA SER A 154 -9.45 4.94 3.38
C SER A 154 -8.95 3.49 3.53
N ARG A 155 -8.30 2.92 2.50
CA ARG A 155 -7.78 1.54 2.45
C ARG A 155 -6.33 1.41 2.93
N ASN A 156 -5.99 0.24 3.49
CA ASN A 156 -4.62 -0.20 3.75
C ASN A 156 -3.98 -0.81 2.50
N PHE A 157 -2.67 -1.09 2.55
CA PHE A 157 -1.96 -1.75 1.44
C PHE A 157 -2.08 -3.28 1.52
N THR A 158 -3.32 -3.76 1.42
CA THR A 158 -3.71 -5.17 1.58
C THR A 158 -4.57 -5.65 0.40
N ARG A 159 -4.68 -6.97 0.22
CA ARG A 159 -5.53 -7.59 -0.79
C ARG A 159 -7.03 -7.46 -0.51
N ASP A 160 -7.40 -7.15 0.73
CA ASP A 160 -8.77 -6.85 1.18
C ASP A 160 -9.55 -6.05 0.13
N GLU A 161 -10.66 -6.60 -0.38
CA GLU A 161 -11.49 -6.07 -1.46
C GLU A 161 -12.67 -5.21 -0.94
N SER A 162 -12.65 -4.80 0.32
CA SER A 162 -13.70 -3.97 0.90
C SER A 162 -13.88 -2.64 0.15
N TRP A 163 -15.10 -2.12 0.24
CA TRP A 163 -15.43 -0.81 -0.31
C TRP A 163 -14.59 0.28 0.34
N ASP A 164 -13.95 1.10 -0.48
CA ASP A 164 -13.17 2.27 -0.06
C ASP A 164 -13.54 3.51 -0.88
N MET A 165 -12.96 4.65 -0.49
CA MET A 165 -13.08 5.90 -1.24
C MET A 165 -11.76 6.66 -1.13
N ALA A 166 -11.40 7.37 -2.20
CA ALA A 166 -10.18 8.16 -2.23
C ALA A 166 -10.32 9.46 -3.05
N PHE A 167 -9.54 10.46 -2.68
CA PHE A 167 -9.15 11.55 -3.59
C PHE A 167 -7.91 11.14 -4.37
N ALA A 168 -7.95 11.31 -5.68
CA ALA A 168 -6.84 11.10 -6.59
C ALA A 168 -6.63 12.37 -7.42
N LEU A 169 -5.53 13.07 -7.20
CA LEU A 169 -5.20 14.32 -7.88
C LEU A 169 -3.87 14.19 -8.62
N ALA A 170 -3.81 14.79 -9.81
CA ALA A 170 -2.59 14.99 -10.56
C ALA A 170 -2.27 16.49 -10.63
N GLY A 171 -1.00 16.85 -10.68
CA GLY A 171 -0.60 18.25 -10.79
C GLY A 171 0.75 18.42 -11.48
N GLU A 172 1.03 19.64 -11.91
CA GLU A 172 2.31 20.00 -12.54
C GLU A 172 2.81 21.34 -11.99
N ALA A 173 4.12 21.47 -11.82
CA ALA A 173 4.73 22.75 -11.47
C ALA A 173 4.52 23.76 -12.61
N GLY A 174 3.91 24.91 -12.30
CA GLY A 174 3.54 25.93 -13.30
C GLY A 174 2.45 25.47 -14.29
N GLY A 175 1.72 24.40 -13.96
CA GLY A 175 0.55 23.92 -14.70
C GLY A 175 -0.68 24.82 -14.54
N LYS A 176 -1.83 24.34 -15.02
CA LYS A 176 -3.15 24.93 -14.73
C LYS A 176 -3.84 24.09 -13.65
N GLY A 177 -4.54 24.73 -12.73
CA GLY A 177 -5.22 24.02 -11.64
C GLY A 177 -5.29 24.86 -10.36
N GLU A 178 -5.72 24.21 -9.28
CA GLU A 178 -5.80 24.83 -7.96
C GLU A 178 -4.45 24.74 -7.22
N GLU A 179 -4.20 25.72 -6.37
CA GLU A 179 -3.09 25.68 -5.42
C GLU A 179 -3.57 25.03 -4.12
N ILE A 180 -2.88 23.97 -3.68
CA ILE A 180 -3.18 23.25 -2.45
C ILE A 180 -1.90 23.21 -1.61
N LEU A 181 -1.60 24.31 -0.92
CA LEU A 181 -0.36 24.50 -0.15
C LEU A 181 -0.16 23.44 0.93
N ASP A 182 -1.26 22.93 1.49
CA ASP A 182 -1.26 21.89 2.50
C ASP A 182 -0.55 20.60 2.08
N VAL A 183 -0.49 20.30 0.77
CA VAL A 183 0.23 19.12 0.26
C VAL A 183 1.72 19.21 0.55
N HIS A 184 2.30 20.42 0.59
CA HIS A 184 3.68 20.63 1.00
C HIS A 184 3.89 20.17 2.45
N ASN A 185 3.05 20.62 3.39
CA ASN A 185 3.16 20.28 4.81
C ASN A 185 2.92 18.79 5.07
N LEU A 186 1.91 18.21 4.41
CA LEU A 186 1.66 16.76 4.43
C LEU A 186 2.91 15.98 3.97
N THR A 187 3.46 16.33 2.80
CA THR A 187 4.61 15.62 2.22
C THR A 187 5.85 15.78 3.09
N ARG A 188 6.11 16.98 3.59
CA ARG A 188 7.22 17.24 4.52
C ARG A 188 7.08 16.42 5.80
N GLY A 189 5.87 16.37 6.37
CA GLY A 189 5.58 15.58 7.56
C GLY A 189 5.83 14.08 7.39
N LEU A 190 5.53 13.53 6.20
CA LEU A 190 5.86 12.15 5.81
C LEU A 190 7.37 11.97 5.60
N ALA A 191 8.04 12.91 4.93
CA ALA A 191 9.48 12.82 4.67
C ALA A 191 10.32 12.86 5.95
N ILE A 192 9.90 13.66 6.95
CA ILE A 192 10.50 13.68 8.29
C ILE A 192 10.30 12.34 9.00
N GLU A 193 9.09 11.78 8.93
CA GLU A 193 8.78 10.49 9.56
C GLU A 193 9.58 9.34 8.94
N ALA A 194 9.87 9.42 7.64
CA ALA A 194 10.70 8.48 6.92
C ALA A 194 12.21 8.75 7.00
N ASP A 195 12.65 9.78 7.73
CA ASP A 195 14.05 10.20 7.85
C ASP A 195 14.73 10.46 6.48
N VAL A 196 13.97 11.06 5.54
CA VAL A 196 14.43 11.36 4.16
C VAL A 196 14.16 12.80 3.74
N GLU A 197 13.91 13.70 4.70
CA GLU A 197 13.64 15.12 4.42
C GLU A 197 14.74 15.77 3.57
N SER A 198 16.02 15.47 3.87
CA SER A 198 17.18 15.96 3.10
C SER A 198 17.14 15.51 1.64
N ASN A 199 16.87 14.23 1.40
CA ASN A 199 16.69 13.67 0.06
C ASN A 199 15.48 14.29 -0.65
N TRP A 200 14.48 14.78 0.08
CA TRP A 200 13.26 15.40 -0.42
C TRP A 200 13.33 16.92 -0.64
N GLN A 201 14.43 17.58 -0.25
CA GLN A 201 14.52 19.05 -0.20
C GLN A 201 14.12 19.75 -1.50
N GLU A 202 14.68 19.34 -2.64
CA GLU A 202 14.36 19.95 -3.95
C GLU A 202 12.88 19.77 -4.32
N ALA A 203 12.33 18.59 -4.10
CA ALA A 203 10.94 18.30 -4.42
C ALA A 203 9.97 19.03 -3.47
N LEU A 204 10.34 19.20 -2.20
CA LEU A 204 9.58 20.00 -1.25
C LEU A 204 9.55 21.48 -1.64
N GLN A 205 10.63 22.02 -2.21
CA GLN A 205 10.67 23.40 -2.74
C GLN A 205 9.82 23.57 -4.01
N GLU A 206 9.65 22.50 -4.80
CA GLU A 206 8.83 22.49 -6.01
C GLU A 206 7.31 22.44 -5.68
N LEU A 207 6.91 21.69 -4.64
CA LEU A 207 5.50 21.44 -4.29
C LEU A 207 4.58 22.68 -4.20
N PRO A 208 4.98 23.82 -3.58
CA PRO A 208 4.15 25.02 -3.55
C PRO A 208 3.80 25.60 -4.94
N GLN A 209 4.60 25.27 -5.96
CA GLN A 209 4.40 25.73 -7.34
C GLN A 209 3.52 24.78 -8.15
N VAL A 210 3.17 23.62 -7.59
CA VAL A 210 2.30 22.64 -8.25
C VAL A 210 0.88 23.19 -8.34
N ARG A 211 0.28 22.99 -9.50
CA ARG A 211 -1.13 23.28 -9.74
C ARG A 211 -1.86 21.96 -9.95
N TRP A 212 -2.81 21.68 -9.06
CA TRP A 212 -3.55 20.43 -8.98
C TRP A 212 -4.79 20.48 -9.86
N GLN A 213 -4.99 19.44 -10.65
CA GLN A 213 -6.16 19.28 -11.50
C GLN A 213 -7.34 18.85 -10.61
N VAL A 214 -8.24 19.80 -10.35
CA VAL A 214 -9.45 19.60 -9.57
C VAL A 214 -10.65 19.78 -10.51
N PRO A 215 -11.66 18.87 -10.49
CA PRO A 215 -12.85 19.00 -11.31
C PRO A 215 -13.61 20.32 -11.07
N PRO A 216 -14.19 20.95 -12.12
CA PRO A 216 -15.00 22.15 -11.95
C PRO A 216 -16.14 21.93 -10.93
N GLY A 217 -16.24 22.83 -9.96
CA GLY A 217 -17.25 22.78 -8.90
C GLY A 217 -16.81 22.05 -7.64
N LEU A 218 -15.65 21.37 -7.64
CA LEU A 218 -14.98 20.88 -6.44
C LEU A 218 -13.85 21.85 -6.06
N ARG A 219 -13.70 22.14 -4.76
CA ARG A 219 -12.57 22.89 -4.22
C ARG A 219 -12.00 22.17 -3.01
N ILE A 220 -10.69 21.97 -2.96
CA ILE A 220 -10.03 21.39 -1.79
C ILE A 220 -9.74 22.50 -0.78
N GLU A 221 -10.43 22.49 0.36
CA GLU A 221 -10.29 23.54 1.38
C GLU A 221 -9.16 23.24 2.37
N LYS A 222 -8.92 21.96 2.64
CA LYS A 222 -7.92 21.52 3.61
C LYS A 222 -7.38 20.15 3.26
N VAL A 223 -6.07 19.98 3.39
CA VAL A 223 -5.40 18.67 3.49
C VAL A 223 -4.57 18.69 4.76
N ALA A 224 -4.64 17.66 5.59
CA ALA A 224 -3.89 17.63 6.83
C ALA A 224 -3.35 16.24 7.13
N LEU A 225 -2.07 16.20 7.53
CA LEU A 225 -1.49 15.09 8.27
C LEU A 225 -1.61 15.40 9.75
N PHE A 226 -2.46 14.65 10.41
CA PHE A 226 -2.55 14.61 11.85
C PHE A 226 -1.46 13.64 12.38
N LYS A 227 -0.54 14.09 13.24
CA LYS A 227 0.38 13.37 14.16
C LYS A 227 0.00 13.45 15.65
N GLN A 228 0.16 12.39 16.44
CA GLN A 228 -0.18 12.40 17.88
C GLN A 228 0.32 13.64 18.64
N GLY A 229 -0.54 14.22 19.49
CA GLY A 229 -0.18 15.32 20.40
C GLY A 229 -0.53 16.73 19.94
N GLU A 230 -1.01 16.94 18.71
CA GLU A 230 -1.52 18.27 18.32
C GLU A 230 -2.94 18.51 18.86
N SER A 231 -3.17 19.72 19.37
CA SER A 231 -4.34 20.10 20.16
C SER A 231 -5.55 20.61 19.35
N ASP A 232 -5.37 20.97 18.07
CA ASP A 232 -6.44 21.54 17.22
C ASP A 232 -7.06 20.51 16.26
N ARG A 233 -7.42 19.35 16.83
CA ARG A 233 -8.00 18.24 16.06
C ARG A 233 -9.28 17.76 16.69
N ASP A 234 -10.37 18.09 16.03
CA ASP A 234 -11.69 17.68 16.48
C ASP A 234 -12.61 17.44 15.29
N LEU A 235 -13.55 16.52 15.47
CA LEU A 235 -14.67 16.30 14.57
C LEU A 235 -15.57 17.53 14.67
N GLN A 236 -15.51 18.39 13.65
CA GLN A 236 -16.42 19.52 13.57
C GLN A 236 -17.86 19.02 13.45
N PRO A 237 -18.81 19.51 14.26
CA PRO A 237 -20.20 19.11 14.15
C PRO A 237 -20.77 19.48 12.77
N ALA A 238 -21.82 18.77 12.35
CA ALA A 238 -22.55 19.16 11.16
C ALA A 238 -23.27 20.51 11.39
N PRO A 239 -23.17 21.49 10.46
CA PRO A 239 -23.79 22.80 10.60
C PRO A 239 -25.30 22.74 10.82
N LYS A 240 -25.87 23.66 11.60
CA LYS A 240 -27.32 23.70 11.94
C LYS A 240 -28.26 23.72 10.75
N ASP A 241 -27.81 24.26 9.62
CA ASP A 241 -28.58 24.35 8.36
C ASP A 241 -28.35 23.15 7.43
N ALA A 242 -27.66 22.10 7.88
CA ALA A 242 -27.50 20.86 7.12
C ALA A 242 -28.86 20.28 6.74
N ARG A 243 -29.06 20.01 5.45
CA ARG A 243 -30.25 19.38 4.86
C ARG A 243 -30.12 17.86 4.79
N SER A 244 -28.91 17.38 4.59
CA SER A 244 -28.60 15.95 4.51
C SER A 244 -27.22 15.70 5.07
N ILE A 245 -27.08 14.59 5.81
CA ILE A 245 -25.82 14.12 6.36
C ILE A 245 -25.74 12.62 6.06
N LEU A 246 -24.65 12.19 5.45
CA LEU A 246 -24.29 10.79 5.24
C LEU A 246 -22.90 10.57 5.84
N ALA A 247 -22.82 9.70 6.83
CA ALA A 247 -21.59 9.35 7.52
C ALA A 247 -21.29 7.86 7.30
N VAL A 248 -20.07 7.54 6.88
CA VAL A 248 -19.63 6.17 6.59
C VAL A 248 -18.32 5.92 7.31
N SER A 249 -18.27 4.88 8.14
CA SER A 249 -17.04 4.49 8.86
C SER A 249 -17.18 3.05 9.36
N PRO A 250 -16.16 2.18 9.22
CA PRO A 250 -16.21 0.81 9.74
C PRO A 250 -16.12 0.72 11.26
N PHE A 251 -15.57 1.75 11.90
CA PHE A 251 -15.45 1.83 13.36
C PHE A 251 -16.08 3.12 13.86
N LEU A 252 -16.87 2.98 14.93
CA LEU A 252 -17.65 4.04 15.55
C LEU A 252 -17.43 4.03 17.07
N ASP A 253 -17.57 5.17 17.72
CA ASP A 253 -17.78 5.23 19.17
C ASP A 253 -18.87 6.24 19.55
N GLY A 254 -19.30 6.19 20.81
CA GLY A 254 -20.35 7.07 21.29
C GLY A 254 -20.00 8.55 21.23
N TRP A 255 -18.71 8.90 21.38
CA TRP A 255 -18.27 10.29 21.32
C TRP A 255 -18.51 10.87 19.93
N ALA A 256 -18.04 10.20 18.87
CA ALA A 256 -18.13 10.70 17.50
C ALA A 256 -19.59 10.78 17.03
N VAL A 257 -20.39 9.76 17.35
CA VAL A 257 -21.83 9.71 17.02
C VAL A 257 -22.59 10.87 17.68
N ARG A 258 -22.24 11.28 18.90
CA ARG A 258 -22.83 12.46 19.54
C ARG A 258 -22.28 13.77 18.96
N GLN A 259 -20.97 13.83 18.75
CA GLN A 259 -20.27 15.02 18.30
C GLN A 259 -20.74 15.46 16.90
N LEU A 260 -20.93 14.52 15.97
CA LEU A 260 -21.38 14.85 14.60
C LEU A 260 -22.73 15.58 14.58
N LEU A 261 -23.68 15.17 15.41
CA LEU A 261 -25.03 15.75 15.49
C LEU A 261 -25.21 16.71 16.68
N LYS A 262 -24.13 17.20 17.27
CA LYS A 262 -24.16 18.07 18.45
C LYS A 262 -25.01 19.32 18.23
N ASP A 263 -24.90 19.91 17.05
CA ASP A 263 -25.62 21.15 16.69
C ASP A 263 -26.96 20.90 15.99
N GLN A 264 -27.31 19.63 15.72
CA GLN A 264 -28.56 19.26 15.07
C GLN A 264 -29.71 19.20 16.07
N PRO A 265 -30.95 19.56 15.67
CA PRO A 265 -32.11 19.47 16.56
C PRO A 265 -32.36 18.03 17.03
N ALA A 266 -32.86 17.88 18.26
CA ALA A 266 -33.16 16.59 18.88
C ALA A 266 -34.58 16.06 18.54
N THR A 267 -35.43 16.90 17.94
CA THR A 267 -36.83 16.59 17.69
C THR A 267 -37.01 15.45 16.68
N SER A 268 -37.94 14.54 16.98
CA SER A 268 -38.34 13.40 16.16
C SER A 268 -38.69 13.83 14.74
N VAL A 269 -37.71 13.78 13.84
CA VAL A 269 -37.93 13.94 12.41
C VAL A 269 -38.34 12.57 11.84
N ALA A 270 -39.24 12.57 10.86
CA ALA A 270 -39.62 11.37 10.13
C ALA A 270 -38.37 10.59 9.69
N ARG A 271 -38.42 9.25 9.69
CA ARG A 271 -37.27 8.39 9.37
C ARG A 271 -36.54 8.81 8.08
N SER A 272 -37.29 9.25 7.06
CA SER A 272 -36.80 9.74 5.76
C SER A 272 -35.94 11.02 5.80
N THR A 273 -35.84 11.68 6.95
CA THR A 273 -35.12 12.96 7.13
C THR A 273 -34.00 12.88 8.17
N ARG A 274 -33.77 11.69 8.74
CA ARG A 274 -32.67 11.48 9.69
C ARG A 274 -31.32 11.44 8.95
N PRO A 275 -30.24 11.90 9.59
CA PRO A 275 -28.87 11.64 9.14
C PRO A 275 -28.65 10.14 8.90
N ARG A 276 -28.02 9.77 7.78
CA ARG A 276 -27.67 8.38 7.49
C ARG A 276 -26.30 8.04 8.07
N LEU A 277 -26.21 6.87 8.71
CA LEU A 277 -24.97 6.33 9.26
C LEU A 277 -24.77 4.89 8.77
N ILE A 278 -23.70 4.67 8.03
CA ILE A 278 -23.33 3.38 7.46
C ILE A 278 -22.09 2.84 8.16
N SER A 279 -22.18 1.62 8.70
CA SER A 279 -21.08 0.91 9.37
C SER A 279 -21.25 -0.60 9.22
N THR A 280 -20.38 -1.40 9.86
CA THR A 280 -20.54 -2.85 9.93
C THR A 280 -21.62 -3.25 10.96
N PRO A 281 -22.31 -4.39 10.77
CA PRO A 281 -23.33 -4.86 11.72
C PRO A 281 -22.77 -5.04 13.14
N MET A 282 -21.55 -5.59 13.23
CA MET A 282 -20.81 -5.79 14.47
C MET A 282 -20.54 -4.45 15.18
N CYS A 283 -20.03 -3.44 14.45
CA CYS A 283 -19.72 -2.14 15.03
C CYS A 283 -20.98 -1.40 15.52
N LEU A 284 -22.09 -1.48 14.77
CA LEU A 284 -23.36 -0.86 15.18
C LEU A 284 -23.89 -1.50 16.47
N SER A 285 -23.83 -2.84 16.55
CA SER A 285 -24.25 -3.60 17.73
C SER A 285 -23.40 -3.27 18.96
N GLU A 286 -22.07 -3.20 18.81
CA GLU A 286 -21.14 -2.81 19.87
C GLU A 286 -21.47 -1.43 20.45
N VAL A 287 -21.61 -0.41 19.60
CA VAL A 287 -21.90 0.95 20.04
C VAL A 287 -23.31 1.05 20.65
N ALA A 288 -24.27 0.27 20.17
CA ALA A 288 -25.63 0.28 20.67
C ALA A 288 -25.74 -0.15 22.13
N ARG A 289 -24.86 -1.04 22.64
CA ARG A 289 -24.88 -1.49 24.04
C ARG A 289 -24.78 -0.33 25.04
N HIS A 290 -23.95 0.68 24.74
CA HIS A 290 -23.75 1.81 25.65
C HIS A 290 -24.33 3.13 25.14
N HIS A 291 -24.66 3.22 23.85
CA HIS A 291 -24.99 4.49 23.20
C HIS A 291 -26.22 4.42 22.27
N ARG A 292 -27.16 3.50 22.54
CA ARG A 292 -28.43 3.35 21.79
C ARG A 292 -29.17 4.66 21.53
N ALA A 293 -29.31 5.52 22.54
CA ALA A 293 -30.01 6.80 22.42
C ALA A 293 -29.32 7.80 21.47
N ALA A 294 -28.01 7.69 21.29
CA ALA A 294 -27.29 8.51 20.31
C ALA A 294 -27.51 7.97 18.88
N LEU A 295 -27.49 6.63 18.72
CA LEU A 295 -27.72 5.97 17.43
C LEU A 295 -29.16 6.12 16.93
N SER A 296 -30.16 6.19 17.81
CA SER A 296 -31.57 6.35 17.42
C SER A 296 -31.87 7.66 16.68
N ARG A 297 -30.95 8.64 16.71
CA ARG A 297 -31.02 9.88 15.93
C ARG A 297 -30.71 9.68 14.44
N TYR A 298 -30.13 8.55 14.08
CA TYR A 298 -29.71 8.22 12.72
C TYR A 298 -30.71 7.27 12.04
N ASP A 299 -30.67 7.26 10.72
CA ASP A 299 -31.11 6.12 9.91
C ASP A 299 -29.89 5.21 9.70
N LEU A 300 -29.91 4.03 10.31
CA LEU A 300 -28.79 3.11 10.31
C LEU A 300 -28.83 2.22 9.07
N ARG A 301 -27.67 2.06 8.45
CA ARG A 301 -27.45 1.17 7.33
C ARG A 301 -26.24 0.30 7.61
N GLU A 302 -26.29 -0.92 7.11
CA GLU A 302 -25.17 -1.84 7.10
C GLU A 302 -24.82 -2.20 5.66
N LEU A 303 -23.53 -2.36 5.40
CA LEU A 303 -23.10 -2.91 4.13
C LEU A 303 -23.21 -4.44 4.24
N PRO A 304 -23.95 -5.14 3.37
CA PRO A 304 -24.02 -6.59 3.40
C PRO A 304 -22.62 -7.18 3.19
N GLU A 305 -22.25 -8.16 4.01
CA GLU A 305 -21.07 -8.98 3.75
C GLU A 305 -21.33 -9.71 2.43
N SER A 306 -20.54 -9.43 1.40
CA SER A 306 -20.74 -10.03 0.09
C SER A 306 -20.36 -11.52 0.15
N GLY A 307 -21.35 -12.38 0.38
CA GLY A 307 -21.31 -13.78 -0.03
C GLY A 307 -21.58 -13.87 -1.53
N GLN A 308 -20.52 -13.96 -2.32
CA GLN A 308 -20.62 -14.52 -3.67
C GLN A 308 -19.88 -15.84 -3.68
N ASP A 309 -20.67 -16.91 -3.82
CA ASP A 309 -20.36 -18.27 -4.23
C ASP A 309 -18.89 -18.71 -4.15
N ASP A 310 -18.64 -19.60 -3.19
CA ASP A 310 -17.61 -20.65 -3.24
C ASP A 310 -17.84 -21.56 -4.47
N GLN A 311 -17.84 -21.02 -5.69
CA GLN A 311 -17.51 -21.84 -6.84
C GLN A 311 -16.01 -22.08 -6.78
N GLN A 312 -15.69 -23.18 -6.09
CA GLN A 312 -14.51 -23.98 -6.37
C GLN A 312 -14.39 -24.14 -7.88
N ASP A 313 -13.54 -23.32 -8.51
CA ASP A 313 -12.90 -23.72 -9.76
C ASP A 313 -11.98 -24.89 -9.40
N ASP A 314 -12.59 -26.07 -9.46
CA ASP A 314 -11.96 -27.37 -9.33
C ASP A 314 -11.13 -27.62 -10.60
N ASP A 315 -9.87 -27.16 -10.60
CA ASP A 315 -8.85 -27.65 -11.53
C ASP A 315 -7.55 -27.95 -10.77
N ASN A 316 -7.56 -29.14 -10.17
CA ASN A 316 -6.45 -30.06 -9.93
C ASN A 316 -5.01 -29.50 -9.80
N ALA A 317 -4.55 -29.36 -8.54
CA ALA A 317 -3.18 -29.71 -8.14
C ALA A 317 -3.15 -30.20 -6.68
N GLU A 318 -3.02 -31.53 -6.58
CA GLU A 318 -2.74 -32.41 -5.44
C GLU A 318 -2.40 -31.81 -4.06
N ALA A 319 -3.14 -32.34 -3.07
CA ALA A 319 -3.07 -32.18 -1.63
C ALA A 319 -1.69 -32.05 -0.98
N HIS A 320 -1.47 -30.97 -0.20
CA HIS A 320 -0.64 -30.98 1.02
C HIS A 320 -1.04 -29.89 2.05
N SER A 321 -1.35 -30.37 3.26
CA SER A 321 -1.41 -29.70 4.59
C SER A 321 -2.59 -28.77 4.95
N PRO A 322 -3.12 -28.86 6.20
CA PRO A 322 -4.21 -28.03 6.72
C PRO A 322 -3.75 -26.65 7.28
N ASP A 323 -2.58 -26.14 6.89
CA ASP A 323 -1.99 -24.87 7.37
C ASP A 323 -2.42 -23.66 6.51
N ALA A 324 -3.72 -23.46 6.33
CA ALA A 324 -4.28 -22.51 5.35
C ALA A 324 -4.67 -21.11 5.86
N ASP A 325 -4.52 -20.80 7.16
CA ASP A 325 -5.05 -19.54 7.77
C ASP A 325 -4.03 -18.40 7.95
N ALA A 326 -3.02 -18.30 7.07
CA ALA A 326 -2.00 -17.23 7.15
C ALA A 326 -2.01 -16.19 5.99
N ASP A 327 -2.93 -16.29 5.01
CA ASP A 327 -3.47 -15.03 4.44
C ASP A 327 -4.62 -14.71 5.37
N ALA A 328 -4.49 -13.62 6.14
CA ALA A 328 -5.66 -13.02 6.76
C ALA A 328 -6.76 -12.93 5.69
N THR A 329 -7.91 -13.51 6.01
CA THR A 329 -9.15 -13.57 5.23
C THR A 329 -9.22 -12.42 4.23
N GLU A 330 -9.38 -12.72 2.93
CA GLU A 330 -9.65 -11.71 1.92
C GLU A 330 -10.98 -11.03 2.28
N GLY A 331 -10.87 -10.02 3.14
CA GLY A 331 -12.01 -9.33 3.73
C GLY A 331 -12.74 -8.60 2.62
N ARG A 332 -14.02 -8.92 2.48
CA ARG A 332 -14.97 -8.11 1.74
C ARG A 332 -15.91 -7.48 2.74
N GLY A 333 -15.79 -6.17 2.90
CA GLY A 333 -16.58 -5.42 3.87
C GLY A 333 -16.49 -3.92 3.62
N LEU A 334 -16.31 -3.16 4.69
CA LEU A 334 -16.27 -1.70 4.65
C LEU A 334 -14.90 -1.18 5.10
N HIS A 335 -14.20 -0.46 4.22
CA HIS A 335 -13.05 0.39 4.57
C HIS A 335 -13.33 1.87 4.33
N ALA A 336 -14.44 2.26 3.71
CA ALA A 336 -14.77 3.65 3.43
C ALA A 336 -14.92 4.48 4.72
N LYS A 337 -14.31 5.67 4.72
CA LYS A 337 -14.29 6.61 5.86
C LYS A 337 -14.54 8.02 5.36
N PHE A 338 -15.80 8.42 5.32
CA PHE A 338 -16.15 9.76 4.85
C PHE A 338 -17.41 10.32 5.51
N ILE A 339 -17.53 11.64 5.45
CA ILE A 339 -18.72 12.38 5.87
C ILE A 339 -19.11 13.31 4.73
N TRP A 340 -20.33 13.17 4.25
CA TRP A 340 -20.96 14.06 3.28
C TRP A 340 -22.04 14.88 3.96
N ILE A 341 -21.96 16.20 3.83
CA ILE A 341 -22.92 17.15 4.40
C ILE A 341 -23.43 18.08 3.29
N GLU A 342 -24.73 18.10 3.05
CA GLU A 342 -25.37 19.06 2.15
C GLU A 342 -26.01 20.20 2.93
N THR A 343 -25.62 21.43 2.61
CA THR A 343 -26.28 22.67 3.08
C THR A 343 -27.11 23.27 1.93
N PRO A 344 -27.93 24.30 2.16
CA PRO A 344 -28.63 25.00 1.09
C PRO A 344 -27.70 25.59 0.01
N LYS A 345 -26.44 25.87 0.35
CA LYS A 345 -25.48 26.58 -0.51
C LYS A 345 -24.48 25.66 -1.20
N ARG A 346 -24.01 24.62 -0.51
CA ARG A 346 -22.92 23.75 -0.97
C ARG A 346 -22.97 22.37 -0.30
N GLY A 347 -22.30 21.41 -0.92
CA GLY A 347 -21.89 20.16 -0.28
C GLY A 347 -20.51 20.29 0.36
N GLU A 348 -20.25 19.51 1.40
CA GLU A 348 -18.96 19.34 2.04
C GLU A 348 -18.64 17.85 2.15
N LEU A 349 -17.51 17.44 1.58
CA LEU A 349 -16.98 16.08 1.67
C LEU A 349 -15.74 16.09 2.56
N ARG A 350 -15.79 15.30 3.62
CA ARG A 350 -14.64 15.01 4.50
C ARG A 350 -14.23 13.57 4.26
N LEU A 351 -13.01 13.33 3.80
CA LEU A 351 -12.52 12.01 3.38
C LEU A 351 -11.08 11.81 3.83
N GLY A 352 -10.74 10.61 4.25
CA GLY A 352 -9.36 10.25 4.57
C GLY A 352 -9.29 8.95 5.37
N SER A 353 -8.33 8.88 6.28
CA SER A 353 -8.11 7.68 7.10
C SER A 353 -8.85 7.70 8.44
N THR A 354 -9.44 8.83 8.83
CA THR A 354 -10.09 9.05 10.13
C THR A 354 -11.36 8.21 10.28
N ASN A 355 -11.34 7.21 11.16
CA ASN A 355 -12.58 6.58 11.63
C ASN A 355 -13.41 7.60 12.44
N LEU A 356 -14.73 7.42 12.47
CA LEU A 356 -15.64 8.16 13.33
C LEU A 356 -15.53 7.69 14.79
N THR A 357 -14.37 7.95 15.41
CA THR A 357 -14.05 7.63 16.80
C THR A 357 -13.25 8.77 17.43
N GLU A 358 -13.32 8.94 18.74
CA GLU A 358 -12.50 9.90 19.48
C GLU A 358 -11.01 9.64 19.24
N ARG A 359 -10.60 8.37 19.21
CA ARG A 359 -9.21 8.00 18.92
C ARG A 359 -8.78 8.52 17.55
N GLY A 360 -9.60 8.33 16.51
CA GLY A 360 -9.32 8.80 15.16
C GLY A 360 -9.17 10.32 15.08
N TRP A 361 -10.04 11.07 15.76
CA TRP A 361 -10.03 12.54 15.67
C TRP A 361 -9.07 13.23 16.65
N LYS A 362 -8.64 12.57 17.74
CA LYS A 362 -7.84 13.22 18.80
C LYS A 362 -6.50 12.57 19.12
N ARG A 363 -6.29 11.29 18.81
CA ARG A 363 -5.10 10.54 19.29
C ARG A 363 -4.25 9.99 18.16
N ASN A 364 -4.87 9.33 17.20
CA ASN A 364 -4.19 8.72 16.07
C ASN A 364 -3.46 9.75 15.23
N ALA A 365 -2.41 9.28 14.55
CA ALA A 365 -1.99 9.94 13.33
C ALA A 365 -2.94 9.56 12.20
N GLU A 366 -3.42 10.52 11.43
CA GLU A 366 -4.42 10.34 10.38
C GLU A 366 -4.16 11.32 9.23
N VAL A 367 -4.68 11.05 8.03
CA VAL A 367 -4.77 12.02 6.95
C VAL A 367 -6.23 12.38 6.69
N LEU A 368 -6.52 13.65 6.49
CA LEU A 368 -7.86 14.16 6.21
C LEU A 368 -7.80 15.20 5.08
N ALA A 369 -8.72 15.06 4.13
CA ALA A 369 -9.02 16.06 3.13
C ALA A 369 -10.47 16.55 3.31
N ILE A 370 -10.66 17.86 3.26
CA ILE A 370 -11.98 18.51 3.29
C ILE A 370 -12.15 19.26 1.98
N ALA A 371 -13.24 18.97 1.28
CA ALA A 371 -13.57 19.60 0.01
C ALA A 371 -14.98 20.18 0.02
N THR A 372 -15.15 21.32 -0.63
CA THR A 372 -16.47 21.91 -0.89
C THR A 372 -16.92 21.60 -2.31
N VAL A 373 -18.21 21.35 -2.49
CA VAL A 373 -18.82 20.98 -3.76
C VAL A 373 -19.97 21.94 -4.08
N THR A 374 -19.93 22.53 -5.26
CA THR A 374 -21.01 23.38 -5.77
C THR A 374 -22.17 22.50 -6.25
N LEU A 375 -23.33 22.64 -5.61
CA LEU A 375 -24.49 21.76 -5.83
C LEU A 375 -25.23 22.00 -7.14
N GLN A 376 -25.14 23.21 -7.71
CA GLN A 376 -25.84 23.58 -8.95
C GLN A 376 -24.86 23.76 -10.11
N GLY A 377 -25.22 23.23 -11.29
CA GLY A 377 -24.52 23.52 -12.54
C GLY A 377 -23.15 22.84 -12.71
N SER A 378 -22.78 21.89 -11.86
CA SER A 378 -21.57 21.08 -12.03
C SER A 378 -21.91 19.60 -12.28
N GLY A 379 -21.50 19.06 -13.42
CA GLY A 379 -21.66 17.63 -13.72
C GLY A 379 -20.92 16.73 -12.71
N PHE A 380 -19.87 17.26 -12.07
CA PHE A 380 -19.18 16.59 -10.97
C PHE A 380 -20.09 16.38 -9.76
N SER A 381 -20.82 17.41 -9.31
CA SER A 381 -21.72 17.28 -8.15
C SER A 381 -22.84 16.28 -8.43
N GLU A 382 -23.40 16.26 -9.63
CA GLU A 382 -24.43 15.30 -10.02
C GLU A 382 -23.88 13.87 -10.00
N GLY A 383 -22.69 13.65 -10.58
CA GLY A 383 -22.00 12.36 -10.55
C GLY A 383 -21.66 11.89 -9.13
N LEU A 384 -21.13 12.78 -8.29
CA LEU A 384 -20.82 12.47 -6.89
C LEU A 384 -22.08 12.07 -6.12
N ARG A 385 -23.15 12.87 -6.19
CA ARG A 385 -24.40 12.58 -5.48
C ARG A 385 -25.07 11.31 -5.98
N SER A 386 -25.06 11.07 -7.30
CA SER A 386 -25.56 9.82 -7.87
C SER A 386 -24.76 8.62 -7.38
N GLY A 387 -23.43 8.71 -7.34
CA GLY A 387 -22.58 7.62 -6.88
C GLY A 387 -22.71 7.35 -5.38
N LEU A 388 -22.83 8.40 -4.56
CA LEU A 388 -23.12 8.26 -3.12
C LEU A 388 -24.50 7.65 -2.89
N LYS A 389 -25.50 8.01 -3.70
CA LYS A 389 -26.82 7.39 -3.65
C LYS A 389 -26.74 5.91 -4.05
N ALA A 390 -26.03 5.58 -5.13
CA ALA A 390 -25.84 4.20 -5.57
C ALA A 390 -25.18 3.34 -4.47
N PHE A 391 -24.18 3.89 -3.77
CA PHE A 391 -23.56 3.23 -2.62
C PHE A 391 -24.54 3.03 -1.45
N ASP A 392 -25.34 4.04 -1.12
CA ASP A 392 -26.36 3.92 -0.07
C ASP A 392 -27.46 2.90 -0.44
N ASP A 393 -27.88 2.85 -1.71
CA ASP A 393 -28.88 1.92 -2.22
C ASP A 393 -28.39 0.45 -2.16
N LEU A 394 -27.07 0.21 -2.11
CA LEU A 394 -26.48 -1.12 -1.87
C LEU A 394 -26.53 -1.56 -0.40
N CYS A 395 -26.70 -0.61 0.53
CA CYS A 395 -26.68 -0.89 1.95
C CYS A 395 -28.07 -1.31 2.45
N LEU A 396 -28.09 -2.26 3.38
CA LEU A 396 -29.33 -2.75 3.99
C LEU A 396 -29.69 -1.89 5.21
N GLU A 397 -30.99 -1.82 5.51
CA GLU A 397 -31.44 -1.16 6.74
C GLU A 397 -31.01 -1.99 7.95
N HIS A 398 -30.38 -1.35 8.94
CA HIS A 398 -29.97 -2.02 10.17
C HIS A 398 -30.92 -1.67 11.32
N GLU A 399 -31.55 -2.68 11.90
CA GLU A 399 -32.39 -2.53 13.09
C GLU A 399 -31.62 -2.87 14.35
N LEU A 400 -31.66 -1.98 15.34
CA LEU A 400 -31.00 -2.22 16.62
C LEU A 400 -31.77 -3.29 17.41
N PRO A 401 -31.17 -4.43 17.77
CA PRO A 401 -31.87 -5.51 18.48
C PRO A 401 -32.46 -4.99 19.80
N GLU A 402 -33.66 -5.46 20.18
CA GLU A 402 -34.35 -5.01 21.40
C GLU A 402 -33.67 -5.50 22.69
N GLN A 403 -32.92 -6.60 22.62
CA GLN A 403 -32.20 -7.19 23.74
C GLN A 403 -30.69 -7.04 23.54
N GLU A 404 -29.98 -6.73 24.63
CA GLU A 404 -28.52 -6.81 24.65
C GLU A 404 -28.11 -8.26 24.43
N GLN A 405 -27.41 -8.52 23.31
CA GLN A 405 -26.77 -9.82 23.13
C GLN A 405 -25.62 -9.94 24.15
N PRO A 406 -25.52 -11.07 24.86
CA PRO A 406 -24.39 -11.32 25.75
C PRO A 406 -23.08 -11.21 24.98
N ILE A 407 -22.02 -10.76 25.68
CA ILE A 407 -20.68 -10.72 25.10
C ILE A 407 -20.32 -12.14 24.70
N ASP A 408 -20.00 -12.33 23.42
CA ASP A 408 -19.51 -13.60 22.93
C ASP A 408 -18.19 -13.94 23.65
N PRO A 409 -18.10 -15.07 24.38
CA PRO A 409 -16.85 -15.51 24.99
C PRO A 409 -15.69 -15.55 23.99
N GLU A 410 -15.96 -15.84 22.72
CA GLU A 410 -14.94 -15.82 21.66
C GLU A 410 -14.41 -14.41 21.39
N GLN A 411 -15.26 -13.38 21.42
CA GLN A 411 -14.85 -11.99 21.23
C GLN A 411 -13.91 -11.53 22.36
N HIS A 412 -14.17 -11.95 23.60
CA HIS A 412 -13.30 -11.62 24.72
C HIS A 412 -11.90 -12.23 24.57
N LEU A 413 -11.82 -13.48 24.09
CA LEU A 413 -10.54 -14.14 23.80
C LEU A 413 -9.77 -13.43 22.68
N HIS A 414 -10.47 -12.99 21.62
CA HIS A 414 -9.86 -12.20 20.55
C HIS A 414 -9.34 -10.86 21.08
N ASP A 415 -10.10 -10.14 21.91
CA ASP A 415 -9.66 -8.87 22.49
C ASP A 415 -8.43 -9.03 23.40
N GLU A 416 -8.39 -10.09 24.21
CA GLU A 416 -7.22 -10.44 25.03
C GLU A 416 -6.00 -10.72 24.13
N PHE A 417 -6.16 -11.58 23.12
CA PHE A 417 -5.12 -11.89 22.14
C PHE A 417 -4.56 -10.61 21.52
N ASP A 418 -5.46 -9.73 21.06
CA ASP A 418 -5.10 -8.52 20.36
C ASP A 418 -4.36 -7.53 21.28
N ASN A 419 -4.74 -7.46 22.56
CA ASN A 419 -4.05 -6.67 23.56
C ASN A 419 -2.64 -7.20 23.87
N VAL A 420 -2.47 -8.52 23.99
CA VAL A 420 -1.16 -9.15 24.17
C VAL A 420 -0.27 -8.89 22.96
N ARG A 421 -0.80 -9.05 21.74
CA ARG A 421 -0.07 -8.75 20.50
C ARG A 421 0.37 -7.29 20.42
N LYS A 422 -0.51 -6.33 20.74
CA LYS A 422 -0.19 -4.89 20.77
C LYS A 422 0.91 -4.57 21.80
N ALA A 423 0.82 -5.16 22.99
CA ALA A 423 1.86 -4.99 24.02
C ALA A 423 3.20 -5.61 23.60
N LEU A 424 3.18 -6.78 22.95
CA LEU A 424 4.36 -7.43 22.42
C LEU A 424 5.03 -6.58 21.34
N VAL A 425 4.29 -6.11 20.33
CA VAL A 425 4.86 -5.25 19.27
C VAL A 425 5.50 -3.98 19.84
N ALA A 426 4.87 -3.36 20.84
CA ALA A 426 5.41 -2.16 21.47
C ALA A 426 6.67 -2.41 22.31
N SER A 427 6.80 -3.59 22.92
CA SER A 427 7.93 -3.95 23.78
C SER A 427 9.07 -4.70 23.05
N PHE A 428 8.79 -5.29 21.89
CA PHE A 428 9.77 -5.98 21.07
C PHE A 428 10.62 -4.98 20.27
N ILE A 429 11.57 -4.36 20.98
CA ILE A 429 12.58 -3.50 20.37
C ILE A 429 13.87 -4.31 20.25
N ALA A 430 14.17 -4.76 19.02
CA ALA A 430 15.29 -5.63 18.73
C ALA A 430 16.28 -4.98 17.74
N SER A 431 17.50 -5.50 17.75
CA SER A 431 18.54 -5.26 16.74
C SER A 431 19.16 -6.59 16.34
N GLN A 432 19.81 -6.63 15.18
CA GLN A 432 20.50 -7.82 14.69
C GLN A 432 22.00 -7.57 14.56
N LYS A 433 22.82 -8.59 14.83
CA LYS A 433 24.27 -8.55 14.61
C LYS A 433 24.73 -9.85 13.94
N LEU A 434 25.68 -9.75 13.01
CA LEU A 434 26.33 -10.92 12.42
C LEU A 434 27.55 -11.30 13.27
N GLN A 435 27.54 -12.49 13.86
CA GLN A 435 28.68 -13.07 14.58
C GLN A 435 29.07 -14.39 13.92
N ASN A 436 30.29 -14.47 13.37
CA ASN A 436 30.80 -15.66 12.67
C ASN A 436 29.85 -16.19 11.57
N GLY A 437 29.18 -15.28 10.86
CA GLY A 437 28.20 -15.63 9.81
C GLY A 437 26.80 -16.00 10.31
N ILE A 438 26.56 -15.94 11.62
CA ILE A 438 25.25 -16.23 12.25
C ILE A 438 24.59 -14.92 12.65
N ALA A 439 23.33 -14.73 12.24
CA ALA A 439 22.53 -13.59 12.66
C ALA A 439 21.99 -13.81 14.09
N ILE A 440 22.27 -12.87 14.98
CA ILE A 440 21.78 -12.88 16.36
C ILE A 440 20.80 -11.72 16.53
N VAL A 441 19.56 -12.05 16.88
CA VAL A 441 18.53 -11.07 17.27
C VAL A 441 18.71 -10.78 18.76
N ALA A 442 18.94 -9.51 19.11
CA ALA A 442 19.12 -9.06 20.48
C ALA A 442 18.06 -8.00 20.85
N LEU A 443 17.37 -8.23 21.95
CA LEU A 443 16.40 -7.30 22.52
C LEU A 443 17.08 -6.22 23.35
N GLN A 444 16.51 -5.02 23.33
CA GLN A 444 16.92 -3.94 24.24
C GLN A 444 16.49 -4.20 25.69
N SER A 445 15.39 -4.93 25.89
CA SER A 445 14.84 -5.26 27.20
C SER A 445 14.15 -6.61 27.18
N SER A 446 14.10 -7.31 28.32
CA SER A 446 13.39 -8.58 28.46
C SER A 446 11.90 -8.45 28.16
N LEU A 447 11.33 -9.43 27.46
CA LEU A 447 9.90 -9.51 27.19
C LEU A 447 9.15 -10.13 28.38
N THR A 448 7.93 -9.64 28.60
CA THR A 448 6.96 -10.28 29.49
C THR A 448 5.81 -10.79 28.64
N LEU A 449 5.67 -12.12 28.56
CA LEU A 449 4.58 -12.79 27.86
C LEU A 449 3.70 -13.53 28.87
N PRO A 450 2.37 -13.60 28.66
CA PRO A 450 1.50 -14.48 29.43
C PRO A 450 1.98 -15.94 29.38
N ALA A 451 1.75 -16.70 30.45
CA ALA A 451 2.26 -18.08 30.57
C ALA A 451 1.75 -19.04 29.48
N HIS A 452 0.59 -18.75 28.89
CA HIS A 452 -0.02 -19.53 27.81
C HIS A 452 0.34 -18.99 26.41
N ALA A 453 1.05 -17.87 26.33
CA ALA A 453 1.47 -17.28 25.06
C ALA A 453 2.79 -17.89 24.58
N ARG A 454 2.84 -18.27 23.31
CA ARG A 454 4.05 -18.77 22.66
C ARG A 454 4.46 -17.81 21.56
N LEU A 455 5.72 -17.40 21.58
CA LEU A 455 6.33 -16.56 20.54
C LEU A 455 7.32 -17.40 19.75
N ARG A 456 7.25 -17.31 18.41
CA ARG A 456 8.26 -17.88 17.51
C ARG A 456 8.79 -16.81 16.58
N VAL A 457 10.09 -16.89 16.26
CA VAL A 457 10.83 -15.89 15.48
C VAL A 457 11.68 -16.59 14.43
N GLY A 458 11.80 -15.99 13.24
CA GLY A 458 12.66 -16.50 12.16
C GLY A 458 12.92 -15.46 11.08
N ARG A 459 13.80 -15.78 10.13
CA ARG A 459 14.00 -14.94 8.93
C ARG A 459 12.90 -15.17 7.91
N ILE A 460 12.75 -14.24 6.99
CA ILE A 460 11.92 -14.47 5.79
C ILE A 460 12.57 -15.60 4.99
N GLY A 461 11.80 -16.67 4.75
CA GLY A 461 12.29 -17.88 4.07
C GLY A 461 12.58 -19.06 5.00
N ASP A 462 12.75 -18.83 6.29
CA ASP A 462 13.12 -19.85 7.27
C ASP A 462 11.93 -20.39 8.06
N THR A 463 12.18 -21.51 8.76
CA THR A 463 11.31 -22.02 9.83
C THR A 463 11.37 -21.12 11.07
N LEU A 464 10.23 -20.98 11.75
CA LEU A 464 10.13 -20.18 12.98
C LEU A 464 10.58 -20.98 14.20
N ASN A 465 11.49 -20.40 14.98
CA ASN A 465 12.07 -21.00 16.18
C ASN A 465 11.43 -20.40 17.44
N PRO A 466 11.18 -21.19 18.49
CA PRO A 466 10.57 -20.69 19.73
C PRO A 466 11.48 -19.69 20.44
N TRP A 467 10.89 -18.57 20.86
CA TRP A 467 11.55 -17.60 21.73
C TRP A 467 11.40 -18.03 23.19
N GLU A 468 12.52 -18.43 23.79
CA GLU A 468 12.54 -18.92 25.17
C GLU A 468 12.17 -17.81 26.17
N ALA A 469 11.37 -18.17 27.18
CA ALA A 469 10.91 -17.21 28.19
C ALA A 469 12.10 -16.62 28.97
N GLY A 470 12.17 -15.29 29.04
CA GLY A 470 13.26 -14.57 29.70
C GLY A 470 14.54 -14.43 28.88
N ALA A 471 14.63 -15.02 27.68
CA ALA A 471 15.75 -14.81 26.77
C ALA A 471 15.76 -13.36 26.24
N THR A 472 16.95 -12.80 26.11
CA THR A 472 17.19 -11.48 25.52
C THR A 472 17.89 -11.56 24.15
N GLU A 473 18.43 -12.72 23.80
CA GLU A 473 19.07 -12.96 22.51
C GLU A 473 18.64 -14.31 21.94
N MET A 474 18.58 -14.40 20.60
CA MET A 474 18.35 -15.63 19.85
C MET A 474 19.26 -15.67 18.63
N ALA A 475 19.96 -16.79 18.44
CA ALA A 475 20.67 -17.06 17.20
C ALA A 475 19.69 -17.64 16.16
N LEU A 476 19.63 -17.03 14.98
CA LEU A 476 18.88 -17.56 13.84
C LEU A 476 19.67 -18.70 13.19
N PRO A 477 19.02 -19.60 12.41
CA PRO A 477 19.72 -20.64 11.68
C PRO A 477 20.87 -20.11 10.81
N ILE A 478 21.83 -20.95 10.44
CA ILE A 478 22.91 -20.53 9.52
C ILE A 478 22.32 -20.31 8.13
N ALA A 479 22.59 -19.17 7.50
CA ALA A 479 22.27 -18.91 6.10
C ALA A 479 23.30 -17.97 5.47
N PRO A 480 23.36 -17.89 4.12
CA PRO A 480 24.18 -16.91 3.44
C PRO A 480 23.90 -15.48 3.92
N VAL A 481 24.94 -14.64 3.98
CA VAL A 481 24.84 -13.26 4.45
C VAL A 481 23.74 -12.48 3.72
N HIS A 482 23.60 -12.71 2.41
CA HIS A 482 22.66 -12.00 1.54
C HIS A 482 21.19 -12.39 1.75
N GLU A 483 20.89 -13.46 2.49
CA GLU A 483 19.52 -13.85 2.85
C GLU A 483 19.04 -13.20 4.16
N ASN A 484 19.90 -12.46 4.85
CA ASN A 484 19.51 -11.73 6.05
C ASN A 484 18.96 -10.34 5.68
N GLY A 485 17.98 -9.85 6.43
CA GLY A 485 17.39 -8.52 6.28
C GLY A 485 16.91 -7.95 7.61
N ASP A 486 16.58 -6.66 7.61
CA ASP A 486 16.16 -5.95 8.82
C ASP A 486 14.73 -6.33 9.27
N LEU A 487 14.02 -7.15 8.49
CA LEU A 487 12.69 -7.67 8.82
C LEU A 487 12.77 -9.14 9.23
N ILE A 488 12.20 -9.46 10.40
CA ILE A 488 12.07 -10.83 10.92
C ILE A 488 10.59 -11.23 10.98
N ARG A 489 10.31 -12.51 10.76
CA ARG A 489 8.98 -13.08 10.96
C ARG A 489 8.74 -13.33 12.44
N MET A 490 7.57 -12.94 12.92
CA MET A 490 7.10 -13.20 14.28
C MET A 490 5.75 -13.91 14.22
N GLU A 491 5.58 -14.92 15.07
CA GLU A 491 4.32 -15.64 15.25
C GLU A 491 3.97 -15.68 16.74
N LEU A 492 2.77 -15.21 17.08
CA LEU A 492 2.19 -15.32 18.41
C LEU A 492 1.04 -16.33 18.39
N THR A 493 1.05 -17.25 19.35
CA THR A 493 -0.03 -18.22 19.57
C THR A 493 -0.49 -18.17 21.03
N ILE A 494 -1.81 -18.08 21.25
CA ILE A 494 -2.48 -18.14 22.56
C ILE A 494 -3.72 -19.00 22.41
N GLY A 495 -3.73 -20.19 23.03
CA GLY A 495 -4.77 -21.19 22.77
C GLY A 495 -4.78 -21.58 21.29
N GLU A 496 -5.94 -21.48 20.64
CA GLU A 496 -6.13 -21.73 19.21
C GLU A 496 -5.88 -20.49 18.33
N LEU A 497 -5.77 -19.30 18.94
CA LEU A 497 -5.57 -18.05 18.19
C LEU A 497 -4.10 -17.89 17.80
N ARG A 498 -3.87 -17.52 16.53
CA ARG A 498 -2.54 -17.33 15.94
C ARG A 498 -2.49 -16.04 15.13
N SER A 499 -1.36 -15.34 15.17
CA SER A 499 -1.09 -14.20 14.30
C SER A 499 0.39 -14.17 13.89
N GLU A 500 0.64 -13.93 12.61
CA GLU A 500 1.98 -13.77 12.04
C GLU A 500 2.16 -12.36 11.43
N TRP A 501 3.33 -11.77 11.63
CA TRP A 501 3.70 -10.50 11.02
C TRP A 501 5.22 -10.39 10.82
N LEU A 502 5.64 -9.36 10.07
CA LEU A 502 7.03 -8.94 9.98
C LEU A 502 7.31 -7.81 10.97
N GLN A 503 8.32 -8.03 11.80
CA GLN A 503 8.83 -7.07 12.76
C GLN A 503 10.16 -6.51 12.26
N HIS A 504 10.36 -5.21 12.42
CA HIS A 504 11.63 -4.59 12.09
C HIS A 504 12.63 -4.71 13.26
N ALA A 505 13.78 -5.33 12.98
CA ALA A 505 14.92 -5.50 13.86
C ALA A 505 16.19 -5.19 13.03
N PRO A 506 16.68 -3.94 13.00
CA PRO A 506 17.73 -3.54 12.07
C PRO A 506 19.08 -4.16 12.42
N PHE A 507 19.89 -4.45 11.42
CA PHE A 507 21.28 -4.86 11.60
C PHE A 507 22.17 -3.69 12.06
N ASP A 508 23.01 -3.95 13.05
CA ASP A 508 24.08 -3.07 13.51
C ASP A 508 25.42 -3.83 13.54
N PRO A 509 26.38 -3.53 12.64
CA PRO A 509 26.30 -2.53 11.58
C PRO A 509 25.33 -2.92 10.46
N SER A 510 24.78 -1.93 9.75
CA SER A 510 23.82 -2.14 8.66
C SER A 510 24.39 -3.01 7.53
N LEU A 511 23.59 -3.92 6.98
CA LEU A 511 24.00 -4.77 5.87
C LEU A 511 24.28 -3.95 4.61
N SER A 512 25.48 -4.12 4.04
CA SER A 512 25.93 -3.38 2.87
C SER A 512 25.19 -3.82 1.60
N ARG A 513 25.00 -2.90 0.66
CA ARG A 513 24.39 -3.21 -0.64
C ARG A 513 25.23 -4.17 -1.47
N ALA A 514 26.53 -3.95 -1.47
CA ALA A 514 27.46 -4.77 -2.20
C ALA A 514 27.43 -6.21 -1.69
N ASP A 515 27.30 -6.41 -0.37
CA ASP A 515 27.44 -7.74 0.22
C ASP A 515 26.10 -8.47 0.38
N ARG A 516 24.97 -7.74 0.38
CA ARG A 516 23.63 -8.30 0.52
C ARG A 516 22.79 -8.18 -0.74
N ASP A 517 22.50 -6.96 -1.19
CA ASP A 517 21.47 -6.71 -2.21
C ASP A 517 21.86 -7.27 -3.59
N VAL A 518 23.13 -7.07 -3.99
CA VAL A 518 23.64 -7.58 -5.26
C VAL A 518 23.67 -9.12 -5.30
N PRO A 519 24.26 -9.82 -4.31
CA PRO A 519 24.21 -11.28 -4.29
C PRO A 519 22.80 -11.87 -4.17
N LEU A 520 21.90 -11.20 -3.43
CA LEU A 520 20.51 -11.64 -3.30
C LEU A 520 19.75 -11.53 -4.63
N LEU A 521 19.91 -10.42 -5.36
CA LEU A 521 19.35 -10.25 -6.71
C LEU A 521 19.90 -11.31 -7.66
N HIS A 522 21.19 -11.63 -7.58
CA HIS A 522 21.80 -12.69 -8.38
C HIS A 522 21.19 -14.06 -8.04
N ALA A 523 21.12 -14.43 -6.76
CA ALA A 523 20.53 -15.70 -6.32
C ALA A 523 19.05 -15.83 -6.75
N TYR A 524 18.33 -14.70 -6.78
CA TYR A 524 16.94 -14.66 -7.21
C TYR A 524 16.73 -14.77 -8.72
N LEU A 525 17.53 -14.04 -9.51
CA LEU A 525 17.38 -13.94 -10.96
C LEU A 525 18.04 -15.07 -11.74
N GLY A 526 19.09 -15.70 -11.19
CA GLY A 526 19.99 -16.56 -11.97
C GLY A 526 20.69 -15.80 -13.11
N ILE A 527 21.55 -16.49 -13.86
CA ILE A 527 22.32 -15.87 -14.94
C ILE A 527 21.41 -15.40 -16.09
N ASP A 528 20.42 -16.21 -16.48
CA ASP A 528 19.49 -15.88 -17.57
C ASP A 528 18.63 -14.65 -17.25
N GLY A 529 18.18 -14.53 -15.99
CA GLY A 529 17.43 -13.38 -15.52
C GLY A 529 18.27 -12.10 -15.47
N VAL A 530 19.56 -12.20 -15.12
CA VAL A 530 20.49 -11.06 -15.17
C VAL A 530 20.73 -10.59 -16.60
N ILE A 531 20.89 -11.51 -17.57
CA ILE A 531 21.01 -11.13 -18.98
C ILE A 531 19.72 -10.46 -19.48
N SER A 532 18.56 -10.98 -19.10
CA SER A 532 17.27 -10.38 -19.44
C SER A 532 17.14 -8.97 -18.84
N LEU A 533 17.61 -8.77 -17.60
CA LEU A 533 17.64 -7.46 -16.95
C LEU A 533 18.60 -6.48 -17.64
N LEU A 534 19.78 -6.94 -18.04
CA LEU A 534 20.73 -6.16 -18.84
C LEU A 534 20.11 -5.74 -20.17
N ASN A 535 19.53 -6.68 -20.91
CA ASN A 535 18.94 -6.41 -22.22
C ASN A 535 17.79 -5.41 -22.12
N ASP A 536 16.94 -5.53 -21.11
CA ASP A 536 15.83 -4.60 -20.90
C ASP A 536 16.33 -3.20 -20.50
N SER A 537 17.40 -3.11 -19.71
CA SER A 537 18.04 -1.83 -19.39
C SER A 537 18.61 -1.17 -20.65
N LEU A 538 19.34 -1.94 -21.48
CA LEU A 538 19.95 -1.46 -22.72
C LEU A 538 18.93 -1.08 -23.80
N THR A 539 17.76 -1.70 -23.84
CA THR A 539 16.72 -1.43 -24.84
C THR A 539 15.67 -0.40 -24.40
N ALA A 540 15.82 0.23 -23.23
CA ALA A 540 14.81 1.07 -22.56
C ALA A 540 13.44 0.40 -22.37
N GLY A 541 13.46 -0.85 -21.89
CA GLY A 541 12.25 -1.56 -21.49
C GLY A 541 11.42 -2.07 -22.66
N GLY A 542 12.05 -2.38 -23.80
CA GLY A 542 11.44 -3.28 -24.77
C GLY A 542 11.06 -4.57 -24.06
N ASN A 543 9.83 -5.05 -24.24
CA ASN A 543 9.30 -6.24 -23.56
C ASN A 543 10.33 -7.38 -23.59
N GLY A 544 11.04 -7.59 -22.46
CA GLY A 544 12.04 -8.63 -22.34
C GLY A 544 11.45 -9.96 -22.77
N GLY A 545 12.03 -10.55 -23.81
CA GLY A 545 11.55 -11.78 -24.44
C GLY A 545 11.77 -13.06 -23.60
N GLY A 546 12.06 -12.92 -22.31
CA GLY A 546 12.25 -14.04 -21.39
C GLY A 546 10.92 -14.61 -20.87
N GLU A 547 10.92 -15.90 -20.50
CA GLU A 547 9.77 -16.51 -19.82
C GLU A 547 9.41 -15.74 -18.55
N ARG A 548 8.14 -15.33 -18.45
CA ARG A 548 7.63 -14.57 -17.31
C ARG A 548 7.42 -15.50 -16.11
N ARG A 549 8.40 -15.55 -15.21
CA ARG A 549 8.29 -16.26 -13.93
C ARG A 549 7.58 -15.39 -12.89
N GLU A 550 6.67 -15.98 -12.11
CA GLU A 550 6.07 -15.33 -10.94
C GLU A 550 7.12 -14.90 -9.93
N TRP A 551 6.93 -13.73 -9.31
CA TRP A 551 7.91 -13.12 -8.42
C TRP A 551 8.18 -13.95 -7.14
N ASN A 552 7.23 -14.77 -6.70
CA ASN A 552 7.29 -15.54 -5.46
C ASN A 552 7.98 -16.90 -5.61
N LYS A 553 8.37 -17.30 -6.83
CA LYS A 553 9.04 -18.56 -7.13
C LYS A 553 10.55 -18.39 -7.21
N GLN A 554 11.30 -19.33 -6.65
CA GLN A 554 12.75 -19.40 -6.81
C GLN A 554 13.14 -19.74 -8.26
N HIS A 555 14.39 -19.46 -8.63
CA HIS A 555 14.93 -19.85 -9.92
C HIS A 555 15.03 -21.38 -10.02
N PRO A 556 14.36 -22.04 -10.98
CA PRO A 556 14.54 -23.47 -11.18
C PRO A 556 15.95 -23.74 -11.70
N LEU A 557 16.63 -24.75 -11.15
CA LEU A 557 17.93 -25.19 -11.65
C LEU A 557 17.73 -25.82 -13.05
N GLY A 558 18.28 -25.20 -14.11
CA GLY A 558 18.44 -25.83 -15.42
C GLY A 558 17.41 -25.52 -16.53
N ILE A 559 16.82 -24.31 -16.58
CA ILE A 559 15.96 -23.85 -17.69
C ILE A 559 16.78 -23.55 -18.97
N THR A 560 16.12 -23.67 -20.12
CA THR A 560 16.65 -23.61 -21.49
C THR A 560 17.06 -22.20 -21.96
N SER A 561 18.20 -22.16 -22.68
CA SER A 561 18.87 -20.98 -23.24
C SER A 561 18.40 -20.61 -24.68
N GLU A 562 17.24 -21.10 -25.13
CA GLU A 562 16.86 -21.01 -26.56
C GLU A 562 16.29 -19.64 -26.99
N THR A 563 16.02 -18.73 -26.05
CA THR A 563 15.36 -17.44 -26.35
C THR A 563 16.05 -16.24 -25.69
N ILE A 564 17.36 -16.30 -25.44
CA ILE A 564 18.08 -15.15 -24.85
C ILE A 564 18.44 -14.15 -25.95
N ALA A 565 17.94 -12.92 -25.83
CA ALA A 565 18.31 -11.83 -26.72
C ALA A 565 19.81 -11.52 -26.61
N LEU A 566 20.52 -11.53 -27.74
CA LEU A 566 21.94 -11.21 -27.81
C LEU A 566 22.18 -9.73 -27.42
N LEU A 567 23.13 -9.50 -26.51
CA LEU A 567 23.55 -8.16 -26.10
C LEU A 567 24.40 -7.53 -27.20
N GLY A 568 23.80 -6.61 -27.97
CA GLY A 568 24.48 -5.87 -29.05
C GLY A 568 25.21 -4.61 -28.55
N ILE A 569 26.38 -4.32 -29.11
CA ILE A 569 27.16 -3.10 -28.81
C ILE A 569 26.37 -1.83 -29.22
N GLU A 570 25.52 -1.90 -30.24
CA GLU A 570 24.66 -0.80 -30.66
C GLU A 570 23.65 -0.42 -29.56
N ALA A 571 23.17 -1.40 -28.78
CA ALA A 571 22.26 -1.14 -27.66
C ALA A 571 22.99 -0.45 -26.49
N VAL A 572 24.27 -0.79 -26.28
CA VAL A 572 25.16 -0.12 -25.32
C VAL A 572 25.43 1.33 -25.70
N LEU A 573 25.78 1.59 -26.95
CA LEU A 573 25.96 2.96 -27.44
C LEU A 573 24.64 3.76 -27.38
N GLY A 574 23.52 3.12 -27.71
CA GLY A 574 22.19 3.72 -27.63
C GLY A 574 21.70 3.99 -26.20
N SER A 575 22.11 3.20 -25.20
CA SER A 575 21.78 3.47 -23.79
C SER A 575 22.61 4.65 -23.25
N TRP A 576 23.87 4.76 -23.68
CA TRP A 576 24.75 5.86 -23.28
C TRP A 576 24.27 7.23 -23.79
N VAL A 577 23.80 7.30 -25.04
CA VAL A 577 23.27 8.54 -25.62
C VAL A 577 21.93 8.97 -24.98
N ARG A 578 21.21 8.05 -24.34
CA ARG A 578 19.85 8.29 -23.83
C ARG A 578 19.82 9.19 -22.60
N ASP A 579 20.44 8.77 -21.50
CA ASP A 579 20.58 9.59 -20.29
C ASP A 579 21.61 8.99 -19.31
N ALA A 580 22.21 9.84 -18.48
CA ALA A 580 23.25 9.45 -17.52
C ALA A 580 22.75 8.49 -16.41
N GLU A 581 21.44 8.40 -16.19
CA GLU A 581 20.87 7.52 -15.17
C GLU A 581 20.67 6.09 -15.69
N SER A 582 20.26 5.96 -16.95
CA SER A 582 20.19 4.70 -17.67
C SER A 582 21.59 4.04 -17.74
N LEU A 583 22.64 4.84 -17.94
CA LEU A 583 24.03 4.36 -17.85
C LEU A 583 24.39 3.85 -16.45
N ARG A 584 24.05 4.62 -15.40
CA ARG A 584 24.27 4.19 -14.00
C ARG A 584 23.49 2.92 -13.66
N GLU A 585 22.28 2.76 -14.20
CA GLU A 585 21.49 1.54 -14.05
C GLU A 585 22.18 0.36 -14.73
N THR A 586 22.62 0.51 -15.98
CA THR A 586 23.36 -0.53 -16.70
C THR A 586 24.64 -0.91 -15.95
N GLN A 587 25.41 0.06 -15.43
CA GLN A 587 26.60 -0.20 -14.63
C GLN A 587 26.30 -1.03 -13.37
N ARG A 588 25.20 -0.74 -12.66
CA ARG A 588 24.78 -1.54 -11.49
C ARG A 588 24.41 -2.97 -11.87
N ILE A 589 23.71 -3.16 -12.99
CA ILE A 589 23.35 -4.51 -13.45
C ILE A 589 24.62 -5.26 -13.90
N ILE A 590 25.61 -4.56 -14.46
CA ILE A 590 26.92 -5.12 -14.80
C ILE A 590 27.70 -5.57 -13.55
N GLU A 591 27.62 -4.83 -12.45
CA GLU A 591 28.20 -5.28 -11.17
C GLU A 591 27.57 -6.59 -10.67
N ILE A 592 26.26 -6.76 -10.86
CA ILE A 592 25.56 -8.02 -10.56
C ILE A 592 26.07 -9.12 -11.49
N ALA A 593 26.12 -8.84 -12.79
CA ALA A 593 26.61 -9.78 -13.81
C ALA A 593 28.05 -10.25 -13.55
N ARG A 594 28.94 -9.36 -13.11
CA ARG A 594 30.34 -9.68 -12.78
C ARG A 594 30.46 -10.63 -11.59
N ARG A 595 29.46 -10.67 -10.71
CA ARG A 595 29.42 -11.54 -9.53
C ARG A 595 28.62 -12.83 -9.76
N CYS A 596 28.09 -13.01 -10.97
CA CYS A 596 27.45 -14.26 -11.34
C CYS A 596 28.48 -15.38 -11.46
N ASN A 597 28.15 -16.54 -10.91
CA ASN A 597 28.90 -17.77 -11.11
C ASN A 597 27.93 -18.86 -11.57
N PRO A 598 28.29 -19.66 -12.59
CA PRO A 598 27.44 -20.75 -13.04
C PRO A 598 27.33 -21.82 -11.95
N THR A 599 26.10 -22.24 -11.66
CA THR A 599 25.78 -23.29 -10.69
C THR A 599 25.54 -24.64 -11.36
N THR A 600 25.34 -24.65 -12.68
CA THR A 600 25.13 -25.86 -13.49
C THR A 600 25.94 -25.84 -14.79
N GLU A 601 26.23 -27.00 -15.36
CA GLU A 601 26.94 -27.14 -16.64
C GLU A 601 26.20 -26.46 -17.81
N LYS A 602 24.88 -26.30 -17.70
CA LYS A 602 24.06 -25.59 -18.69
C LYS A 602 24.21 -24.07 -18.59
N GLU A 603 24.28 -23.54 -17.37
CA GLU A 603 24.55 -22.12 -17.12
C GLU A 603 25.95 -21.69 -17.57
N GLU A 604 26.90 -22.61 -17.63
CA GLU A 604 28.27 -22.33 -18.10
C GLU A 604 28.28 -21.74 -19.52
N LYS A 605 27.45 -22.25 -20.44
CA LYS A 605 27.37 -21.70 -21.81
C LYS A 605 26.82 -20.28 -21.83
N THR A 606 25.73 -20.03 -21.10
CA THR A 606 25.16 -18.69 -20.95
C THR A 606 26.17 -17.74 -20.29
N TYR A 607 26.89 -18.22 -19.29
CA TYR A 607 27.92 -17.47 -18.59
C TYR A 607 29.08 -17.06 -19.52
N GLN A 608 29.50 -17.92 -20.44
CA GLN A 608 30.53 -17.54 -21.43
C GLN A 608 30.07 -16.40 -22.35
N HIS A 609 28.79 -16.37 -22.75
CA HIS A 609 28.24 -15.23 -23.50
C HIS A 609 28.22 -13.94 -22.67
N LEU A 610 27.81 -14.02 -21.40
CA LEU A 610 27.86 -12.89 -20.47
C LEU A 610 29.29 -12.38 -20.29
N LYS A 611 30.26 -13.28 -20.14
CA LYS A 611 31.68 -12.94 -19.99
C LYS A 611 32.24 -12.23 -21.22
N ALA A 612 31.91 -12.68 -22.42
CA ALA A 612 32.31 -12.03 -23.67
C ALA A 612 31.73 -10.60 -23.78
N PHE A 613 30.46 -10.43 -23.38
CA PHE A 613 29.85 -9.10 -23.30
C PHE A 613 30.55 -8.20 -22.28
N LEU A 614 30.82 -8.69 -21.07
CA LEU A 614 31.52 -7.93 -20.01
C LEU A 614 32.91 -7.47 -20.46
N GLN A 615 33.65 -8.31 -21.18
CA GLN A 615 34.95 -7.92 -21.76
C GLN A 615 34.80 -6.79 -22.79
N SER A 616 33.76 -6.85 -23.63
CA SER A 616 33.46 -5.82 -24.61
C SER A 616 33.05 -4.51 -23.92
N TRP A 617 32.27 -4.59 -22.84
CA TRP A 617 31.89 -3.45 -22.02
C TRP A 617 33.11 -2.76 -21.42
N ASP A 618 34.05 -3.51 -20.83
CA ASP A 618 35.25 -2.94 -20.21
C ASP A 618 36.09 -2.15 -21.23
N ALA A 619 36.21 -2.66 -22.47
CA ALA A 619 36.91 -1.96 -23.55
C ALA A 619 36.20 -0.67 -23.96
N VAL A 620 34.87 -0.70 -24.07
CA VAL A 620 34.03 0.46 -24.43
C VAL A 620 34.06 1.51 -23.32
N GLU A 621 33.96 1.11 -22.04
CA GLU A 621 34.02 1.99 -20.88
C GLU A 621 35.40 2.68 -20.77
N GLN A 622 36.50 1.97 -21.03
CA GLN A 622 37.86 2.54 -21.03
C GLN A 622 38.10 3.58 -22.13
N GLU A 623 37.53 3.40 -23.33
CA GLU A 623 37.73 4.33 -24.45
C GLU A 623 36.85 5.57 -24.38
N LEU A 624 35.72 5.51 -23.66
CA LEU A 624 34.76 6.61 -23.57
C LEU A 624 34.85 7.41 -22.25
N ILE A 625 35.62 6.93 -21.26
CA ILE A 625 36.02 7.71 -20.05
C ILE A 625 37.27 8.57 -20.32
N LYS A 626 38.03 8.30 -21.39
CA LYS A 626 39.10 9.18 -21.89
C LYS A 626 38.52 10.44 -22.50
#